data_AF-A0A4R3VFI3-F1
#
_entry.id   AF-A0A4R3VFI3-F1
#
_cell.length_a   1.000
_cell.length_b   1.000
_cell.length_c   1.000
_cell.angle_alpha   90.00
_cell.angle_beta   90.00
_cell.angle_gamma   90.00
#
_symmetry.space_group_name_H-M   'P 1'
#
loop_
_entity.id
_entity.type
_entity.pdbx_description
1 polymer ?
#
loop_
_entity_poly.entity_id
_entity_poly.type
_entity_poly.pdbx_seq_one_letter_code
_entity_poly.pdbx_strand_id
1 'polypeptide(L)'
;MNNKPISEVIADIETKIQALKDVSHTRRALVTTDHSVALNEYELAIVPENITRLLDHIAALEQQNARLQFIVESADKVQKEFADELGCAGDNESILEAIDALKQQLAAERERVVNVESEQTTEIGQQILIEAIGAHGYIVGCLTQGRPDLALAESRKWVEAFSQAGSIIPVEGE
;
A
#
# COMPACT_ATOMS: atom_id res chain seq x y z
N MET A 1 -66.40 -66.45 -48.37
CA MET A 1 -65.94 -65.12 -47.93
C MET A 1 -67.17 -64.37 -47.44
N ASN A 2 -67.30 -64.20 -46.12
CA ASN A 2 -68.45 -63.57 -45.51
C ASN A 2 -68.28 -62.05 -45.63
N ASN A 3 -68.82 -61.44 -46.68
CA ASN A 3 -68.76 -60.00 -46.86
C ASN A 3 -69.79 -59.37 -45.92
N LYS A 4 -69.30 -58.73 -44.84
CA LYS A 4 -70.17 -57.90 -44.00
C LYS A 4 -70.87 -56.85 -44.87
N PRO A 5 -72.18 -56.61 -44.67
CA PRO A 5 -72.88 -55.55 -45.37
C PRO A 5 -72.20 -54.21 -45.06
N ILE A 6 -72.09 -53.36 -46.08
CA ILE A 6 -71.37 -52.07 -46.01
C ILE A 6 -71.88 -51.19 -44.85
N SER A 7 -73.17 -51.31 -44.49
CA SER A 7 -73.77 -50.62 -43.35
C SER A 7 -73.15 -50.99 -41.99
N GLU A 8 -72.80 -52.26 -41.77
CA GLU A 8 -72.12 -52.69 -40.54
C GLU A 8 -70.67 -52.19 -40.48
N VAL A 9 -70.01 -52.12 -41.64
CA VAL A 9 -68.64 -51.59 -41.72
C VAL A 9 -68.63 -50.10 -41.41
N ILE A 10 -69.62 -49.35 -41.90
CA ILE A 10 -69.78 -47.91 -41.59
C ILE A 10 -70.03 -47.70 -40.09
N ALA A 11 -70.92 -48.47 -39.47
CA ALA A 11 -71.22 -48.35 -38.04
C ALA A 11 -70.00 -48.66 -37.15
N ASP A 12 -69.19 -49.67 -37.52
CA ASP A 12 -67.94 -49.99 -36.82
C ASP A 12 -66.89 -48.87 -36.96
N ILE A 13 -66.80 -48.25 -38.15
CA ILE A 13 -65.92 -47.10 -38.40
C ILE A 13 -66.37 -45.89 -37.57
N GLU A 14 -67.66 -45.56 -37.53
CA GLU A 14 -68.18 -44.45 -36.73
C GLU A 14 -67.91 -44.65 -35.23
N THR A 15 -68.10 -45.89 -34.74
CA THR A 15 -67.79 -46.25 -33.35
C THR A 15 -66.31 -46.06 -33.03
N LYS A 16 -65.42 -46.48 -33.93
CA LYS A 16 -63.97 -46.29 -33.79
C LYS A 16 -63.55 -44.82 -33.85
N ILE A 17 -64.19 -44.04 -34.71
CA ILE A 17 -63.96 -42.58 -34.80
C ILE A 17 -64.37 -41.91 -33.48
N GLN A 18 -65.49 -42.30 -32.89
CA GLN A 18 -65.93 -41.75 -31.61
C GLN A 18 -64.95 -42.11 -30.48
N ALA A 19 -64.52 -43.36 -30.39
CA ALA A 19 -63.52 -43.78 -29.42
C ALA A 19 -62.19 -43.01 -29.57
N LEU A 20 -61.75 -42.74 -30.79
CA LEU A 20 -60.54 -41.93 -31.04
C LEU A 20 -60.70 -40.47 -30.61
N LYS A 21 -61.89 -39.89 -30.79
CA LYS A 21 -62.19 -38.54 -30.28
C LYS A 21 -62.10 -38.51 -28.76
N ASP A 22 -62.70 -39.49 -28.08
CA ASP A 22 -62.70 -39.56 -26.62
C ASP A 22 -61.27 -39.72 -26.08
N VAL A 23 -60.46 -40.59 -26.70
CA VAL A 23 -59.03 -40.72 -26.37
C VAL A 23 -58.27 -39.41 -26.61
N SER A 24 -58.55 -38.70 -27.70
CA SER A 24 -57.92 -37.40 -27.96
C SER A 24 -58.32 -36.34 -26.93
N HIS A 25 -59.57 -36.35 -26.45
CA HIS A 25 -60.03 -35.43 -25.42
C HIS A 25 -59.40 -35.76 -24.06
N THR A 26 -59.35 -37.04 -23.68
CA THR A 26 -58.69 -37.50 -22.46
C THR A 26 -57.19 -37.20 -22.48
N ARG A 27 -56.51 -37.45 -23.61
CA ARG A 27 -55.09 -37.09 -23.78
C ARG A 27 -54.88 -35.60 -23.65
N ARG A 28 -55.75 -34.77 -24.25
CA ARG A 28 -55.66 -33.31 -24.12
C ARG A 28 -55.82 -32.87 -22.67
N ALA A 29 -56.81 -33.42 -21.96
CA ALA A 29 -57.05 -33.14 -20.54
C ALA A 29 -55.84 -33.50 -19.68
N LEU A 30 -55.29 -34.72 -19.84
CA LEU A 30 -54.10 -35.19 -19.13
C LEU A 30 -52.88 -34.29 -19.38
N VAL A 31 -52.62 -33.90 -20.63
CA VAL A 31 -51.51 -32.99 -20.97
C VAL A 31 -51.69 -31.63 -20.29
N THR A 32 -52.89 -31.06 -20.27
CA THR A 32 -53.14 -29.81 -19.53
C THR A 32 -52.98 -29.97 -18.02
N THR A 33 -53.41 -31.08 -17.45
CA THR A 33 -53.27 -31.34 -16.02
C THR A 33 -51.81 -31.52 -15.62
N ASP A 34 -51.05 -32.35 -16.34
CA ASP A 34 -49.60 -32.53 -16.11
C ASP A 34 -48.84 -31.20 -16.22
N HIS A 35 -49.19 -30.36 -17.20
CA HIS A 35 -48.57 -29.04 -17.35
C HIS A 35 -48.90 -28.10 -16.18
N SER A 36 -50.14 -28.13 -15.68
CA SER A 36 -50.54 -27.32 -14.52
C SER A 36 -49.89 -27.80 -13.21
N VAL A 37 -49.72 -29.11 -13.04
CA VAL A 37 -49.06 -29.69 -11.86
C VAL A 37 -47.57 -29.35 -11.87
N ALA A 38 -46.90 -29.47 -13.02
CA ALA A 38 -45.50 -29.09 -13.16
C ALA A 38 -45.26 -27.60 -12.88
N LEU A 39 -46.14 -26.70 -13.36
CA LEU A 39 -46.05 -25.28 -13.05
C LEU A 39 -46.23 -25.00 -11.55
N ASN A 40 -47.18 -25.68 -10.90
CA ASN A 40 -47.46 -25.49 -9.48
C ASN A 40 -46.32 -26.03 -8.58
N GLU A 41 -45.67 -27.14 -8.95
CA GLU A 41 -44.48 -27.64 -8.24
C GLU A 41 -43.27 -26.70 -8.36
N TYR A 42 -43.05 -26.09 -9.54
CA TYR A 42 -42.00 -25.09 -9.72
C TYR A 42 -42.29 -23.77 -8.98
N GLU A 43 -43.55 -23.31 -8.96
CA GLU A 43 -43.95 -22.11 -8.20
C GLU A 43 -43.86 -22.31 -6.68
N LEU A 44 -44.13 -23.51 -6.16
CA LEU A 44 -43.98 -23.84 -4.73
C LEU A 44 -42.51 -24.06 -4.32
N ALA A 45 -41.65 -24.53 -5.22
CA ALA A 45 -40.21 -24.69 -4.97
C ALA A 45 -39.46 -23.35 -4.97
N ILE A 46 -40.01 -22.35 -5.67
CA ILE A 46 -39.53 -20.98 -5.68
C ILE A 46 -40.20 -20.21 -4.53
N VAL A 47 -39.70 -20.41 -3.31
CA VAL A 47 -40.17 -19.63 -2.16
C VAL A 47 -39.73 -18.17 -2.32
N PRO A 48 -40.65 -17.20 -2.48
CA PRO A 48 -40.29 -15.81 -2.78
C PRO A 48 -39.37 -15.18 -1.74
N GLU A 49 -39.54 -15.51 -0.44
CA GLU A 49 -38.60 -15.10 0.62
C GLU A 49 -37.15 -15.51 0.35
N ASN A 50 -36.92 -16.73 -0.16
CA ASN A 50 -35.57 -17.23 -0.41
C ASN A 50 -34.92 -16.51 -1.59
N ILE A 51 -35.70 -16.18 -2.64
CA ILE A 51 -35.19 -15.36 -3.75
C ILE A 51 -34.81 -13.98 -3.22
N THR A 52 -35.69 -13.31 -2.50
CA THR A 52 -35.43 -11.95 -1.98
C THR A 52 -34.16 -11.95 -1.12
N ARG A 53 -34.01 -12.95 -0.24
CA ARG A 53 -32.80 -13.09 0.58
C ARG A 53 -31.53 -13.32 -0.24
N LEU A 54 -31.60 -14.11 -1.31
CA LEU A 54 -30.47 -14.34 -2.21
C LEU A 54 -30.12 -13.08 -3.00
N LEU A 55 -31.12 -12.31 -3.46
CA LEU A 55 -30.91 -11.03 -4.14
C LEU A 55 -30.26 -10.00 -3.21
N ASP A 56 -30.73 -9.89 -1.96
CA ASP A 56 -30.12 -9.03 -0.95
C ASP A 56 -28.66 -9.43 -0.68
N HIS A 57 -28.38 -10.75 -0.63
CA HIS A 57 -27.02 -11.24 -0.42
C HIS A 57 -26.10 -10.95 -1.62
N ILE A 58 -26.60 -11.08 -2.86
CA ILE A 58 -25.87 -10.71 -4.06
C ILE A 58 -25.56 -9.21 -4.06
N ALA A 59 -26.55 -8.36 -3.78
CA ALA A 59 -26.35 -6.92 -3.70
C ALA A 59 -25.30 -6.53 -2.64
N ALA A 60 -25.31 -7.21 -1.49
CA ALA A 60 -24.31 -7.02 -0.44
C ALA A 60 -22.90 -7.45 -0.89
N LEU A 61 -22.79 -8.58 -1.60
CA LEU A 61 -21.51 -9.06 -2.15
C LEU A 61 -20.98 -8.15 -3.27
N GLU A 62 -21.85 -7.63 -4.13
CA GLU A 62 -21.49 -6.65 -5.16
C GLU A 62 -20.94 -5.37 -4.52
N GLN A 63 -21.59 -4.88 -3.46
CA GLN A 63 -21.09 -3.74 -2.70
C GLN A 63 -19.74 -4.03 -2.04
N GLN A 64 -19.56 -5.23 -1.48
CA GLN A 64 -18.30 -5.64 -0.88
C GLN A 64 -17.18 -5.74 -1.92
N ASN A 65 -17.46 -6.29 -3.10
CA ASN A 65 -16.50 -6.38 -4.21
C ASN A 65 -16.08 -4.99 -4.69
N ALA A 66 -17.03 -4.06 -4.86
CA ALA A 66 -16.70 -2.68 -5.22
C ALA A 66 -15.79 -2.01 -4.18
N ARG A 67 -16.04 -2.27 -2.89
CA ARG A 67 -15.18 -1.77 -1.80
C ARG A 67 -13.78 -2.38 -1.83
N LEU A 68 -13.67 -3.68 -2.04
CA LEU A 68 -12.37 -4.36 -2.14
C LEU A 68 -11.57 -3.86 -3.35
N GLN A 69 -12.24 -3.68 -4.48
CA GLN A 69 -11.62 -3.18 -5.70
C GLN A 69 -11.08 -1.76 -5.52
N PHE A 70 -11.83 -0.88 -4.86
CA PHE A 70 -11.34 0.44 -4.47
C PHE A 70 -10.09 0.37 -3.58
N ILE A 71 -10.06 -0.54 -2.59
CA ILE A 71 -8.89 -0.70 -1.71
C ILE A 71 -7.66 -1.13 -2.52
N VAL A 72 -7.80 -2.12 -3.41
CA VAL A 72 -6.70 -2.60 -4.26
C VAL A 72 -6.17 -1.47 -5.15
N GLU A 73 -7.04 -0.75 -5.85
CA GLU A 73 -6.63 0.36 -6.71
C GLU A 73 -5.93 1.48 -5.92
N SER A 74 -6.42 1.78 -4.72
CA SER A 74 -5.80 2.79 -3.86
C SER A 74 -4.44 2.34 -3.33
N ALA A 75 -4.29 1.06 -2.98
CA ALA A 75 -3.04 0.48 -2.48
C ALA A 75 -1.99 0.43 -3.60
N ASP A 76 -2.37 -0.01 -4.80
CA ASP A 76 -1.49 -0.05 -5.97
C ASP A 76 -0.96 1.34 -6.32
N LYS A 77 -1.81 2.37 -6.22
CA LYS A 77 -1.41 3.75 -6.44
C LYS A 77 -0.37 4.21 -5.41
N VAL A 78 -0.64 4.00 -4.12
CA VAL A 78 0.28 4.38 -3.03
C VAL A 78 1.60 3.63 -3.14
N GLN A 79 1.56 2.33 -3.43
CA GLN A 79 2.74 1.49 -3.58
C GLN A 79 3.62 1.95 -4.74
N LYS A 80 3.00 2.36 -5.85
CA LYS A 80 3.71 2.96 -6.99
C LYS A 80 4.34 4.31 -6.65
N GLU A 81 3.62 5.19 -5.94
CA GLU A 81 4.16 6.47 -5.48
C GLU A 81 5.40 6.27 -4.59
N PHE A 82 5.35 5.33 -3.63
CA PHE A 82 6.51 4.98 -2.81
C PHE A 82 7.68 4.43 -3.63
N ALA A 83 7.42 3.55 -4.58
CA ALA A 83 8.46 2.97 -5.41
C ALA A 83 9.14 4.01 -6.30
N ASP A 84 8.37 4.92 -6.89
CA ASP A 84 8.87 6.03 -7.70
C ASP A 84 9.72 6.99 -6.86
N GLU A 85 9.28 7.34 -5.63
CA GLU A 85 10.04 8.21 -4.71
C GLU A 85 11.34 7.57 -4.21
N LEU A 86 11.30 6.27 -3.90
CA LEU A 86 12.45 5.52 -3.40
C LEU A 86 13.37 5.03 -4.52
N GLY A 87 12.95 5.15 -5.79
CA GLY A 87 13.69 4.65 -6.96
C GLY A 87 13.86 3.13 -6.95
N CYS A 88 12.89 2.39 -6.41
CA CYS A 88 12.94 0.93 -6.25
C CYS A 88 11.82 0.24 -7.05
N ALA A 89 11.78 -1.10 -7.00
CA ALA A 89 10.70 -1.84 -7.64
C ALA A 89 9.37 -1.64 -6.89
N GLY A 90 8.26 -1.72 -7.64
CA GLY A 90 6.91 -1.47 -7.16
C GLY A 90 6.33 -2.52 -6.22
N ASP A 91 7.12 -3.44 -5.69
CA ASP A 91 6.69 -4.47 -4.73
C ASP A 91 7.01 -4.08 -3.28
N ASN A 92 6.20 -4.57 -2.34
CA ASN A 92 6.36 -4.21 -0.93
C ASN A 92 7.71 -4.62 -0.33
N GLU A 93 8.32 -5.70 -0.82
CA GLU A 93 9.61 -6.17 -0.32
C GLU A 93 10.71 -5.17 -0.67
N SER A 94 10.81 -4.78 -1.94
CA SER A 94 11.76 -3.77 -2.42
C SER A 94 11.57 -2.41 -1.75
N ILE A 95 10.33 -1.97 -1.54
CA ILE A 95 10.02 -0.72 -0.82
C ILE A 95 10.51 -0.78 0.63
N LEU A 96 10.27 -1.89 1.33
CA LEU A 96 10.72 -2.07 2.71
C LEU A 96 12.26 -2.10 2.80
N GLU A 97 12.92 -2.80 1.88
CA GLU A 97 14.39 -2.81 1.81
C GLU A 97 14.97 -1.41 1.58
N ALA A 98 14.38 -0.63 0.67
CA ALA A 98 14.80 0.75 0.41
C ALA A 98 14.61 1.65 1.64
N ILE A 99 13.50 1.51 2.36
CA ILE A 99 13.24 2.23 3.61
C ILE A 99 14.28 1.85 4.68
N ASP A 100 14.59 0.57 4.84
CA ASP A 100 15.56 0.13 5.84
C ASP A 100 16.99 0.58 5.49
N ALA A 101 17.35 0.60 4.20
CA ALA A 101 18.62 1.19 3.75
C ALA A 101 18.70 2.69 4.09
N LEU A 102 17.63 3.46 3.86
CA LEU A 102 17.56 4.88 4.23
C LEU A 102 17.68 5.10 5.75
N LYS A 103 17.04 4.25 6.56
CA LYS A 103 17.18 4.31 8.02
C LYS A 103 18.61 4.06 8.47
N GLN A 104 19.30 3.09 7.86
CA GLN A 104 20.71 2.81 8.15
C GLN A 104 21.61 3.98 7.77
N GLN A 105 21.40 4.56 6.58
CA GLN A 105 22.14 5.75 6.14
C GLN A 105 21.91 6.94 7.09
N LEU A 106 20.67 7.18 7.50
CA LEU A 106 20.35 8.23 8.46
C LEU A 106 21.01 8.00 9.83
N ALA A 107 21.05 6.75 10.30
CA ALA A 107 21.72 6.40 11.55
C ALA A 107 23.23 6.65 11.47
N ALA A 108 23.87 6.20 10.38
CA ALA A 108 25.29 6.43 10.13
C ALA A 108 25.62 7.92 10.01
N GLU A 109 24.80 8.70 9.31
CA GLU A 109 25.02 10.14 9.17
C GLU A 109 24.84 10.89 10.50
N ARG A 110 23.88 10.48 11.34
CA ARG A 110 23.74 11.03 12.69
C ARG A 110 24.95 10.73 13.56
N GLU A 111 25.49 9.52 13.48
CA GLU A 111 26.72 9.16 14.18
C GLU A 111 27.90 10.00 13.68
N ARG A 112 28.02 10.20 12.36
CA ARG A 112 29.04 11.10 11.79
C ARG A 112 28.90 12.53 12.29
N VAL A 113 27.69 13.08 12.34
CA VAL A 113 27.46 14.44 12.86
C VAL A 113 27.88 14.53 14.32
N VAL A 114 27.52 13.57 15.17
CA VAL A 114 27.93 13.55 16.58
C VAL A 114 29.45 13.44 16.72
N ASN A 115 30.09 12.61 15.91
CA ASN A 115 31.55 12.47 15.92
C ASN A 115 32.22 13.77 15.44
N VAL A 116 31.74 14.37 14.36
CA VAL A 116 32.24 15.66 13.86
C VAL A 116 32.02 16.77 14.88
N GLU A 117 30.86 16.83 15.55
CA GLU A 117 30.59 17.82 16.61
C GLU A 117 31.50 17.62 17.83
N SER A 118 31.84 16.38 18.17
CA SER A 118 32.77 16.08 19.27
C SER A 118 34.24 16.25 18.90
N GLU A 119 34.61 16.06 17.63
CA GLU A 119 35.97 16.21 17.09
C GLU A 119 36.30 17.65 16.65
N GLN A 120 35.33 18.43 16.16
CA GLN A 120 35.61 19.72 15.51
C GLN A 120 36.02 20.84 16.45
N THR A 121 35.79 20.74 17.76
CA THR A 121 36.52 21.57 18.73
C THR A 121 36.44 20.95 20.11
N THR A 122 37.58 20.48 20.63
CA THR A 122 37.70 20.13 22.05
C THR A 122 37.42 21.37 22.91
N GLU A 123 36.85 21.21 24.10
CA GLU A 123 36.63 22.32 25.05
C GLU A 123 37.93 23.13 25.27
N ILE A 124 39.07 22.44 25.25
CA ILE A 124 40.41 23.04 25.32
C ILE A 124 40.68 23.93 24.08
N GLY A 125 40.39 23.44 22.87
CA GLY A 125 40.55 24.23 21.64
C GLY A 125 39.66 25.47 21.62
N GLN A 126 38.42 25.36 22.10
CA GLN A 126 37.51 26.52 22.23
C GLN A 126 38.05 27.55 23.23
N GLN A 127 38.55 27.09 24.38
CA GLN A 127 39.13 27.95 25.40
C GLN A 127 40.37 28.71 24.88
N ILE A 128 41.28 28.03 24.18
CA ILE A 128 42.47 28.65 23.56
C ILE A 128 42.07 29.74 22.57
N LEU A 129 41.04 29.51 21.74
CA LEU A 129 40.55 30.51 20.78
C LEU A 129 39.97 31.74 21.48
N ILE A 130 39.17 31.56 22.53
CA ILE A 130 38.56 32.66 23.29
C ILE A 130 39.66 33.51 23.97
N GLU A 131 40.61 32.86 24.62
CA GLU A 131 41.72 33.55 25.28
C GLU A 131 42.62 34.29 24.28
N ALA A 132 42.89 33.69 23.11
CA ALA A 132 43.64 34.32 22.05
C ALA A 132 42.97 35.62 21.57
N ILE A 133 41.64 35.61 21.38
CA ILE A 133 40.88 36.83 21.01
C ILE A 133 41.06 37.93 22.08
N GLY A 134 40.96 37.55 23.37
CA GLY A 134 41.18 38.48 24.49
C GLY A 134 42.59 39.09 24.48
N ALA A 135 43.61 38.28 24.22
CA ALA A 135 44.99 38.73 24.14
C ALA A 135 45.26 39.68 22.98
N HIS A 136 44.62 39.48 21.82
CA HIS A 136 44.69 40.44 20.71
C HIS A 136 44.16 41.82 21.14
N GLY A 137 43.03 41.86 21.86
CA GLY A 137 42.49 43.10 22.43
C GLY A 137 43.48 43.79 23.38
N TYR A 138 44.14 43.02 24.26
CA TYR A 138 45.15 43.53 25.17
C TYR A 138 46.39 44.08 24.45
N ILE A 139 46.90 43.36 23.44
CA ILE A 139 48.05 43.77 22.62
C ILE A 139 47.75 45.09 21.91
N VAL A 140 46.59 45.20 21.27
CA VAL A 140 46.15 46.44 20.60
C VAL A 140 46.02 47.58 21.61
N GLY A 141 45.46 47.32 22.80
CA GLY A 141 45.39 48.29 23.90
C GLY A 141 46.76 48.79 24.36
N CYS A 142 47.74 47.89 24.51
CA CYS A 142 49.10 48.25 24.89
C CYS A 142 49.78 49.12 23.82
N LEU A 143 49.62 48.77 22.54
CA LEU A 143 50.20 49.54 21.44
C LEU A 143 49.61 50.95 21.34
N THR A 144 48.29 51.08 21.48
CA THR A 144 47.61 52.39 21.47
C THR A 144 48.00 53.28 22.66
N GLN A 145 48.37 52.69 23.79
CA GLN A 145 48.85 53.39 24.99
C GLN A 145 50.37 53.64 25.00
N GLY A 146 51.09 53.31 23.93
CA GLY A 146 52.54 53.50 23.85
C GLY A 146 53.34 52.56 24.74
N ARG A 147 52.80 51.37 25.03
CA ARG A 147 53.42 50.28 25.81
C ARG A 147 53.81 49.08 24.93
N PRO A 148 54.75 49.24 23.98
CA PRO A 148 55.16 48.15 23.08
C PRO A 148 55.87 47.01 23.82
N ASP A 149 56.44 47.29 25.00
CA ASP A 149 57.05 46.31 25.90
C ASP A 149 56.04 45.25 26.34
N LEU A 150 54.85 45.67 26.79
CA LEU A 150 53.78 44.79 27.23
C LEU A 150 53.12 44.06 26.05
N ALA A 151 52.94 44.75 24.93
CA ALA A 151 52.43 44.15 23.69
C ALA A 151 53.34 43.01 23.20
N LEU A 152 54.66 43.23 23.19
CA LEU A 152 55.63 42.22 22.79
C LEU A 152 55.68 41.05 23.78
N ALA A 153 55.62 41.32 25.08
CA ALA A 153 55.61 40.29 26.11
C ALA A 153 54.37 39.38 25.97
N GLU A 154 53.19 39.95 25.74
CA GLU A 154 51.97 39.17 25.52
C GLU A 154 52.03 38.40 24.20
N SER A 155 52.51 39.02 23.12
CA SER A 155 52.66 38.36 21.81
C SER A 155 53.55 37.12 21.89
N ARG A 156 54.65 37.17 22.66
CA ARG A 156 55.57 36.02 22.81
C ARG A 156 54.91 34.83 23.50
N LYS A 157 54.11 35.06 24.54
CA LYS A 157 53.37 33.99 25.24
C LYS A 157 52.47 33.21 24.28
N TRP A 158 51.77 33.91 23.39
CA TRP A 158 50.87 33.29 22.43
C TRP A 158 51.60 32.55 21.31
N VAL A 159 52.73 33.10 20.82
CA VAL A 159 53.61 32.38 19.89
C VAL A 159 54.09 31.06 20.51
N GLU A 160 54.48 31.07 21.78
CA GLU A 160 54.90 29.86 22.50
C GLU A 160 53.75 28.88 22.71
N ALA A 161 52.58 29.36 23.16
CA ALA A 161 51.39 28.54 23.38
C ALA A 161 50.92 27.83 22.08
N PHE A 162 50.86 28.55 20.96
CA PHE A 162 50.50 27.96 19.67
C PHE A 162 51.58 27.02 19.13
N SER A 163 52.86 27.32 19.36
CA SER A 163 53.96 26.41 18.95
C SER A 163 53.90 25.09 19.72
N GLN A 164 53.60 25.13 21.02
CA GLN A 164 53.41 23.93 21.84
C GLN A 164 52.18 23.15 21.38
N ALA A 165 51.05 23.82 21.12
CA ALA A 165 49.85 23.17 20.60
C ALA A 165 50.10 22.51 19.22
N GLY A 166 50.85 23.18 18.34
CA GLY A 166 51.22 22.66 17.02
C GLY A 166 52.13 21.43 17.08
N SER A 167 52.96 21.28 18.10
CA SER A 167 53.83 20.10 18.26
C SER A 167 53.09 18.80 18.61
N ILE A 168 51.81 18.90 18.99
CA ILE A 168 50.95 17.75 19.34
C ILE A 168 50.24 17.21 18.09
N ILE A 169 50.16 18.00 17.01
CA ILE A 169 49.59 17.55 15.74
C ILE A 169 50.65 16.67 15.06
N PRO A 170 50.38 15.37 14.83
CA PRO A 170 51.30 14.54 14.06
C PRO A 170 51.48 15.17 12.68
N VAL A 171 52.73 15.41 12.30
CA VAL A 171 53.06 15.81 10.94
C VAL A 171 52.78 14.60 10.06
N GLU A 172 51.61 14.55 9.41
CA GLU A 172 51.36 13.56 8.36
C GLU A 172 52.41 13.82 7.26
N GLY A 173 53.29 12.85 7.08
CA GLY A 173 54.45 12.95 6.19
C GLY A 173 54.05 13.06 4.72
N GLU A 174 54.88 13.81 3.99
CA GLU A 174 54.96 13.89 2.53
C GLU A 174 55.03 12.53 1.83
#